data_AF-A0A2H0TMZ3-F1
#
_entry.id   AF-A0A2H0TMZ3-F1
#
_cell.length_a   1.000
_cell.length_b   1.000
_cell.length_c   1.000
_cell.angle_alpha   90.00
_cell.angle_beta   90.00
_cell.angle_gamma   90.00
#
_symmetry.space_group_name_H-M   'P 1'
#
loop_
_entity.id
_entity.type
_entity.pdbx_description
1 polymer ?
#
loop_
_entity_poly.entity_id
_entity_poly.type
_entity_poly.pdbx_seq_one_letter_code
_entity_poly.pdbx_strand_id
1 'polypeptide(L)' 'MKNYYFILILSLLFVGFLVLAQELPGVTFPVSELGNCASKEECMAYCDLPENMLACINFSETHGLISPEDAAM' A
#
# COMPACT_ATOMS: atom_id res chain seq x y z
N MET A 1 -4.38 -3.05 -42.33
CA MET A 1 -4.05 -1.73 -41.74
C MET A 1 -5.01 -1.37 -40.61
N LYS A 2 -6.32 -1.26 -40.86
CA LYS A 2 -7.35 -0.89 -39.86
C LYS A 2 -7.46 -1.88 -38.67
N ASN A 3 -7.19 -3.15 -38.95
CA ASN A 3 -7.11 -4.26 -38.01
C ASN A 3 -5.86 -4.23 -37.10
N TYR A 4 -4.73 -3.69 -37.57
CA TYR A 4 -3.54 -3.50 -36.73
C TYR A 4 -3.75 -2.36 -35.72
N TYR A 5 -4.42 -1.28 -36.13
CA TYR A 5 -4.86 -0.21 -35.22
C TYR A 5 -5.86 -0.73 -34.18
N PHE A 6 -6.79 -1.60 -34.58
CA PHE A 6 -7.74 -2.21 -33.64
C PHE A 6 -7.04 -3.08 -32.58
N ILE A 7 -6.04 -3.86 -33.00
CA ILE A 7 -5.22 -4.67 -32.09
C ILE A 7 -4.37 -3.78 -31.16
N LEU A 8 -3.75 -2.71 -31.68
CA LEU A 8 -2.97 -1.77 -30.87
C LEU A 8 -3.82 -1.04 -29.83
N ILE A 9 -5.03 -0.61 -30.20
CA ILE A 9 -5.96 0.04 -29.27
C ILE A 9 -6.40 -0.97 -28.20
N LEU A 10 -6.73 -2.20 -28.59
CA LEU A 10 -7.13 -3.26 -27.66
C LEU A 10 -6.00 -3.64 -26.70
N SER A 11 -4.75 -3.71 -27.18
CA SER A 11 -3.59 -3.99 -26.33
C SER A 11 -3.30 -2.87 -25.34
N LEU A 12 -3.43 -1.60 -25.76
CA LEU A 12 -3.23 -0.45 -24.87
C LEU A 12 -4.31 -0.38 -23.77
N LEU A 13 -5.57 -0.68 -24.12
CA LEU A 13 -6.67 -0.75 -23.15
C LEU A 13 -6.49 -1.90 -22.15
N PHE A 14 -5.99 -3.06 -22.59
CA PHE A 14 -5.73 -4.20 -21.72
C PHE A 14 -4.58 -3.95 -20.73
N VAL A 15 -3.51 -3.29 -21.17
CA VAL A 15 -2.39 -2.88 -20.29
C VAL A 15 -2.86 -1.84 -19.27
N GLY A 16 -3.68 -0.86 -19.68
CA GLY A 16 -4.24 0.15 -18.76
C GLY A 16 -5.13 -0.44 -17.67
N PHE A 17 -5.86 -1.53 -17.95
CA PHE A 17 -6.70 -2.20 -16.97
C PHE A 17 -5.89 -2.94 -15.88
N LEU A 18 -4.70 -3.46 -16.21
CA LEU A 18 -3.84 -4.16 -15.25
C LEU A 18 -3.18 -3.23 -14.21
N VAL A 19 -3.01 -1.94 -14.53
CA VAL A 19 -2.31 -0.98 -13.65
C VAL A 19 -3.19 -0.54 -12.46
N LEU A 20 -4.52 -0.69 -12.52
CA LEU A 20 -5.45 -0.12 -11.53
C LEU A 20 -5.76 -1.05 -10.32
N ALA A 21 -5.14 -2.22 -10.22
CA ALA A 21 -5.60 -3.27 -9.30
C ALA A 21 -4.83 -3.38 -7.97
N GLN A 22 -3.88 -2.50 -7.62
CA GLN A 22 -3.02 -2.80 -6.48
C GLN A 22 -2.37 -1.60 -5.79
N GLU A 23 -3.12 -0.60 -5.33
CA GLU A 23 -2.56 0.33 -4.34
C GLU A 23 -3.66 0.69 -3.32
N LEU A 24 -3.58 0.11 -2.12
CA LEU A 24 -4.02 0.84 -0.94
C LEU A 24 -3.13 2.09 -0.93
N PRO A 25 -3.66 3.29 -1.21
CA PRO A 25 -2.83 4.47 -1.39
C PRO A 25 -2.16 4.78 -0.05
N GLY A 26 -0.86 4.50 0.08
CA GLY A 26 -0.06 5.00 1.20
C GLY A 26 0.95 4.06 1.84
N VAL A 27 0.95 2.75 1.56
CA VAL A 27 1.93 1.83 2.16
C VAL A 27 2.64 0.99 1.10
N THR A 28 3.95 1.17 0.98
CA THR A 28 4.83 0.35 0.15
C THR A 28 5.65 -0.60 1.03
N PHE A 29 5.70 -1.87 0.68
CA PHE A 29 6.54 -2.87 1.36
C PHE A 29 7.91 -3.00 0.67
N PRO A 30 8.98 -3.35 1.43
CA PRO A 30 9.00 -3.53 2.88
C PRO A 30 9.00 -2.19 3.64
N VAL A 31 8.39 -2.17 4.84
CA VAL A 31 8.35 -0.97 5.69
C VAL A 31 9.57 -0.97 6.62
N SER A 32 10.58 -0.17 6.30
CA SER A 32 11.87 -0.18 7.01
C SER A 32 11.77 0.26 8.48
N GLU A 33 10.84 1.16 8.76
CA GLU A 33 10.54 1.74 10.06
C GLU A 33 9.87 0.74 11.01
N LEU A 34 9.20 -0.28 10.46
CA LEU A 34 8.49 -1.34 11.20
C LEU A 34 9.22 -2.68 11.08
N GLY A 35 10.54 -2.65 11.24
CA GLY A 35 11.35 -3.88 11.24
C GLY A 35 11.52 -4.55 9.87
N ASN A 36 11.34 -3.80 8.77
CA ASN A 36 11.37 -4.31 7.39
C ASN A 36 10.29 -5.36 7.08
N CYS A 37 9.11 -5.25 7.69
CA CYS A 37 7.98 -6.13 7.36
C CYS A 37 7.65 -6.04 5.86
N ALA A 38 7.57 -7.20 5.19
CA ALA A 38 7.42 -7.31 3.74
C ALA A 38 5.96 -7.48 3.27
N SER A 39 5.02 -7.55 4.21
CA SER A 39 3.60 -7.72 3.97
C SER A 39 2.77 -7.05 5.07
N LYS A 40 1.48 -6.84 4.80
CA LYS A 40 0.55 -6.29 5.79
C LYS A 40 0.51 -7.17 7.04
N GLU A 41 0.46 -8.49 6.86
CA GLU A 41 0.39 -9.48 7.93
C GLU A 41 1.65 -9.44 8.81
N GLU A 42 2.83 -9.30 8.20
CA GLU A 42 4.08 -9.12 8.95
C GLU A 42 4.11 -7.80 9.73
N CYS A 43 3.63 -6.71 9.14
CA CYS A 43 3.56 -5.44 9.84
C CYS A 43 2.55 -5.48 10.98
N MET A 44 1.40 -6.15 10.81
CA MET A 44 0.44 -6.39 11.88
C MET A 44 1.06 -7.21 13.01
N ALA A 45 1.74 -8.32 12.68
CA ALA A 45 2.43 -9.14 13.68
C ALA A 45 3.53 -8.35 14.42
N TYR A 46 4.24 -7.46 13.73
CA TYR A 46 5.18 -6.52 14.35
C TYR A 46 4.47 -5.57 15.32
N CYS A 47 3.34 -4.98 14.91
CA CYS A 47 2.55 -4.03 15.71
C CYS A 47 1.80 -4.65 16.89
N ASP A 48 1.46 -5.94 16.82
CA ASP A 48 0.79 -6.67 17.90
C ASP A 48 1.69 -6.82 19.15
N LEU A 49 3.00 -6.60 19.00
CA LEU A 49 3.94 -6.57 20.11
C LEU A 49 3.89 -5.22 20.84
N PRO A 50 3.61 -5.20 22.16
CA PRO A 50 3.51 -3.95 22.93
C PRO A 50 4.73 -3.03 22.81
N GLU A 51 5.93 -3.59 22.67
CA GLU A 51 7.19 -2.88 22.48
C GLU A 51 7.28 -2.11 21.15
N ASN A 52 6.48 -2.48 20.15
CA ASN A 52 6.49 -1.90 18.80
C ASN A 52 5.30 -0.95 18.55
N MET A 53 4.31 -0.94 19.45
CA MET A 53 3.07 -0.16 19.29
C MET A 53 3.35 1.32 18.98
N LEU A 54 4.31 1.93 19.69
CA LEU A 54 4.67 3.34 19.47
C LEU A 54 5.21 3.60 18.05
N ALA A 55 5.99 2.68 17.49
CA ALA A 55 6.49 2.79 16.13
C ALA A 55 5.34 2.71 15.12
N CYS A 56 4.36 1.83 15.37
CA CYS A 56 3.19 1.67 14.51
C CYS A 56 2.26 2.88 14.55
N ILE A 57 2.02 3.47 15.73
CA ILE A 57 1.23 4.70 15.86
C ILE A 57 1.90 5.83 15.06
N ASN A 58 3.20 6.07 15.28
CA ASN A 58 3.94 7.12 14.57
C ASN A 58 3.94 6.89 13.04
N PHE A 59 4.16 5.65 12.58
CA PHE A 59 4.06 5.32 11.17
C PHE A 59 2.65 5.63 10.62
N SER A 60 1.61 5.24 11.35
CA SER A 60 0.23 5.47 10.94
C SER A 60 -0.17 6.94 10.91
N GLU A 61 0.30 7.77 11.84
CA GLU A 61 0.07 9.23 11.83
C GLU A 61 0.79 9.90 10.65
N THR A 62 2.08 9.60 10.48
CA THR A 62 2.93 10.23 9.44
C THR A 62 2.49 9.87 8.02
N HIS A 63 1.91 8.68 7.85
CA HIS A 63 1.43 8.19 6.55
C HIS A 63 -0.09 8.37 6.37
N GLY A 64 -0.77 9.03 7.31
CA GLY A 64 -2.21 9.32 7.21
C GLY A 64 -3.10 8.08 7.21
N LEU A 65 -2.65 7.00 7.86
CA LEU A 65 -3.39 5.73 7.99
C LEU A 65 -4.42 5.77 9.10
N ILE A 66 -4.23 6.67 10.07
CA ILE A 66 -5.20 6.97 11.12
C ILE A 66 -5.52 8.46 11.09
N SER A 67 -6.75 8.81 11.47
CA SER A 67 -7.12 10.21 11.63
C SER A 67 -6.47 10.79 12.91
N PRO A 68 -6.29 12.12 13.00
CA PRO A 68 -5.79 12.74 14.24
C PRO A 68 -6.69 12.48 15.46
N GLU A 69 -7.99 12.23 15.27
CA GLU A 69 -8.90 11.85 16.37
C GLU A 69 -8.65 10.42 16.85
N ASP A 70 -8.35 9.48 15.95
CA ASP A 70 -8.04 8.09 16.28
C ASP A 70 -6.65 7.94 16.93
N ALA A 71 -5.71 8.86 16.63
CA ALA A 71 -4.36 8.85 17.20
C ALA A 71 -4.29 9.33 18.66
N ALA A 72 -5.29 10.11 19.10
CA ALA A 72 -5.31 10.74 20.41
C ALA A 72 -6.05 9.94 21.49
N MET A 73 -6.38 8.67 21.21
CA MET A 73 -7.20 7.79 22.07
C MET A 73 -6.41 7.09 23.17
#